data_AF-W1RVQ6-F1
#
_entry.id   AF-W1RVQ6-F1
#
_cell.length_a   1.000
_cell.length_b   1.000
_cell.length_c   1.000
_cell.angle_alpha   90.00
_cell.angle_beta   90.00
_cell.angle_gamma   90.00
#
_symmetry.space_group_name_H-M   'P 1'
#
loop_
_entity.id
_entity.type
_entity.pdbx_description
1 polymer ?
#
loop_
_entity_poly.entity_id
_entity_poly.type
_entity_poly.pdbx_seq_one_letter_code
_entity_poly.pdbx_strand_id
1 'polypeptide(L)' 'MNRRKKIKDIYDKRMKQANLKVNPKKAKPKYISKAERALMEAEAAVNPTTDADTPESSETKDA' A
#
# COMPACT_ATOMS: atom_id res chain seq x y z
N MET A 1 20.23 18.89 20.02
CA MET A 1 20.29 18.92 18.55
C MET A 1 19.96 20.33 18.06
N ASN A 2 20.77 20.92 17.20
CA ASN A 2 20.48 22.23 16.61
C ASN A 2 19.05 22.27 16.04
N ARG A 3 18.30 23.36 16.31
CA ARG A 3 16.91 23.55 15.85
C ARG A 3 16.74 23.22 14.36
N ARG A 4 17.70 23.63 13.54
CA ARG A 4 17.75 23.33 12.10
C ARG A 4 17.67 21.83 11.80
N LYS A 5 18.47 21.02 12.50
CA LYS A 5 18.45 19.56 12.34
C LYS A 5 17.11 18.98 12.81
N LYS A 6 16.50 19.52 13.87
CA LYS A 6 15.19 19.06 14.38
C LYS A 6 14.06 19.31 13.38
N ILE A 7 14.05 20.48 12.75
CA ILE A 7 13.08 20.83 11.72
C ILE A 7 13.23 19.89 10.51
N LYS A 8 14.46 19.67 10.06
CA LYS A 8 14.76 18.73 8.96
C LYS A 8 14.28 17.32 9.27
N ASP A 9 14.63 16.79 10.44
CA ASP A 9 14.27 15.42 10.83
C ASP A 9 12.74 15.22 10.92
N ILE A 10 11.98 16.24 11.38
CA ILE A 10 10.51 16.21 11.41
C ILE A 10 9.93 16.25 9.99
N TYR A 11 10.46 17.13 9.14
CA TYR A 11 10.05 17.26 7.74
C TYR A 11 10.25 15.95 6.98
N ASP A 12 11.45 15.37 7.05
CA ASP A 12 11.81 14.13 6.36
C ASP A 12 10.90 12.96 6.79
N LYS A 13 10.56 12.88 8.09
CA LYS A 13 9.63 11.86 8.62
C LYS A 13 8.22 12.03 8.04
N ARG A 14 7.70 13.26 8.00
CA ARG A 14 6.37 13.55 7.45
C ARG A 14 6.30 13.28 5.96
N MET A 15 7.32 13.67 5.20
CA MET A 15 7.40 13.40 3.76
C MET A 15 7.43 11.90 3.46
N LYS A 16 8.20 11.11 4.23
CA LYS A 16 8.20 9.65 4.09
C LYS A 16 6.83 9.04 4.37
N GLN A 17 6.13 9.51 5.40
CA GLN A 17 4.78 9.04 5.73
C GLN A 17 3.75 9.43 4.66
N ALA A 18 3.84 10.63 4.09
CA ALA A 18 2.99 11.07 2.99
C ALA A 18 3.24 10.21 1.73
N ASN A 19 4.50 10.00 1.35
CA ASN A 19 4.85 9.19 0.19
C ASN A 19 4.44 7.71 0.36
N LEU A 20 4.46 7.17 1.58
CA LEU A 20 3.95 5.82 1.86
C LEU A 20 2.43 5.71 1.67
N LYS A 21 1.68 6.78 1.95
CA LYS A 21 0.22 6.83 1.74
C LYS A 21 -0.14 7.07 0.27
N VAL A 22 0.67 7.86 -0.43
CA VAL A 22 0.47 8.24 -1.84
C VAL A 22 1.00 7.19 -2.81
N ASN A 23 1.90 6.29 -2.41
CA ASN A 23 2.24 5.11 -3.21
C ASN A 23 1.08 4.11 -3.13
N PRO A 24 0.21 3.99 -4.15
CA PRO A 24 -0.62 2.82 -4.23
C PRO A 24 0.33 1.62 -4.35
N LYS A 25 0.16 0.60 -3.50
CA LYS A 25 0.82 -0.71 -3.62
C LYS A 25 0.51 -1.43 -4.96
N LYS A 26 -0.09 -0.72 -5.92
CA LYS A 26 -0.68 -1.19 -7.17
C LYS A 26 0.32 -1.40 -8.31
N ALA A 27 1.58 -0.95 -8.19
CA ALA A 27 2.50 -1.10 -9.31
C ALA A 27 3.00 -2.55 -9.47
N LYS A 28 3.24 -3.28 -8.37
CA LYS A 28 3.61 -4.71 -8.37
C LYS A 28 3.19 -5.35 -7.04
N PRO A 29 2.61 -6.57 -7.05
CA PRO A 29 2.38 -7.32 -5.81
C PRO A 29 3.71 -7.51 -5.07
N LYS A 30 3.65 -7.46 -3.74
CA LYS A 30 4.83 -7.69 -2.90
C LYS A 30 5.45 -9.04 -3.27
N TYR A 31 6.74 -9.06 -3.59
CA TYR A 31 7.42 -10.30 -3.90
C TYR A 31 7.41 -11.19 -2.65
N ILE A 32 6.73 -12.32 -2.76
CA ILE A 32 6.71 -13.40 -1.77
C ILE A 32 7.57 -14.56 -2.29
N SER A 33 8.18 -15.30 -1.38
CA SER A 33 9.00 -16.46 -1.73
C SER A 33 8.16 -17.58 -2.38
N LYS A 34 8.81 -18.52 -3.07
CA LYS A 34 8.11 -19.66 -3.71
C LYS A 34 7.33 -20.51 -2.69
N ALA A 35 7.85 -20.64 -1.46
CA ALA A 35 7.19 -21.37 -0.38
C ALA A 35 5.93 -20.64 0.10
N GLU A 36 6.01 -19.32 0.29
CA GLU A 36 4.87 -18.50 0.70
C GLU A 36 3.78 -18.45 -0.37
N ARG A 37 4.14 -18.48 -1.67
CA ARG A 37 3.15 -18.55 -2.75
C ARG A 37 2.38 -19.87 -2.74
N ALA A 38 3.06 -21.00 -2.52
CA ALA A 38 2.40 -22.30 -2.42
C ALA A 38 1.48 -22.40 -1.19
N LEU A 39 1.90 -21.84 -0.06
CA LEU A 39 1.07 -21.76 1.15
C LEU A 39 -0.18 -20.90 0.90
N MET A 40 -0.02 -19.75 0.25
CA MET A 40 -1.13 -18.84 -0.04
C MET A 40 -2.10 -19.40 -1.10
N GLU A 41 -1.60 -20.15 -2.09
CA GLU A 41 -2.43 -20.88 -3.07
C GLU A 41 -3.22 -22.03 -2.41
N ALA A 42 -2.60 -22.76 -1.47
CA ALA A 42 -3.27 -23.80 -0.71
C ALA A 42 -4.34 -23.23 0.25
N GLU A 43 -4.07 -22.10 0.90
CA GLU A 43 -5.05 -21.39 1.73
C GLU A 43 -6.20 -20.79 0.90
N ALA A 44 -5.89 -20.23 -0.28
CA ALA A 44 -6.90 -19.70 -1.20
C ALA A 44 -7.81 -20.80 -1.79
N ALA A 45 -7.30 -22.01 -1.97
CA ALA A 45 -8.08 -23.17 -2.41
C ALA A 45 -9.08 -23.67 -1.35
N VAL A 46 -8.84 -23.38 -0.07
CA VAL A 46 -9.69 -23.84 1.04
C VAL A 46 -10.76 -22.80 1.43
N ASN A 47 -10.56 -21.51 1.14
CA ASN A 47 -11.55 -20.45 1.37
C ASN A 47 -11.75 -19.58 0.11
N PRO A 48 -12.71 -19.91 -0.77
CA PRO A 48 -13.05 -19.10 -1.93
C PRO A 48 -13.98 -17.93 -1.55
N THR A 49 -13.56 -17.07 -0.62
CA THR A 49 -14.31 -15.85 -0.28
C THR A 49 -13.41 -14.62 -0.22
N THR A 50 -13.69 -13.75 -1.19
CA THR A 50 -13.52 -12.28 -1.22
C THR A 50 -12.10 -11.72 -1.24
N ASP A 51 -11.61 -11.49 -2.45
CA ASP A 51 -11.02 -10.20 -2.83
C ASP A 51 -11.41 -9.90 -4.30
N ALA A 52 -12.71 -9.71 -4.51
CA ALA A 52 -13.22 -9.00 -5.68
C ALA A 52 -13.04 -7.50 -5.42
N ASP A 53 -11.84 -6.99 -5.63
CA ASP A 53 -11.58 -5.55 -5.68
C ASP A 53 -12.28 -5.03 -6.95
N THR A 54 -13.53 -4.64 -6.78
CA THR A 54 -14.43 -4.12 -7.81
C THR A 54 -13.95 -2.71 -8.18
N PRO A 55 -13.67 -2.42 -9.47
CA PRO A 55 -13.42 -1.06 -9.92
C PRO A 55 -14.75 -0.39 -10.26
N GLU A 56 -15.39 0.30 -9.31
CA GLU A 56 -16.52 1.18 -9.59
C GLU A 56 -16.04 2.63 -9.65
N SER A 57 -16.10 3.16 -10.88
CA SER A 57 -16.10 4.56 -11.23
C SER A 57 -17.21 5.33 -10.50
N SER A 58 -16.90 6.51 -9.97
CA SER A 58 -17.87 7.62 -9.97
C SER A 58 -17.15 8.94 -10.19
N GLU A 59 -17.38 9.48 -11.38
CA GLU A 59 -17.27 10.90 -11.68
C GLU A 59 -18.17 11.68 -10.72
N THR A 60 -17.66 12.75 -10.11
CA THR A 60 -18.49 13.88 -9.68
C THR A 60 -17.86 15.16 -10.24
N LYS A 61 -18.41 15.61 -11.37
CA LYS A 61 -18.43 17.02 -11.73
C LYS A 61 -19.44 17.69 -10.81
N ASP A 62 -19.07 18.74 -10.08
CA ASP A 62 -20.04 19.73 -9.59
C ASP A 62 -19.38 21.10 -9.38
N ALA A 63 -19.98 22.09 -10.06
CA ALA A 63 -20.03 23.54 -9.89
C ALA A 63 -18.74 24.37 -9.72
#